data_AF-A0A6G9A7U5-F1
#
_entry.id   AF-A0A6G9A7U5-F1
#
_cell.length_a   1.000
_cell.length_b   1.000
_cell.length_c   1.000
_cell.angle_alpha   90.00
_cell.angle_beta   90.00
_cell.angle_gamma   90.00
#
_symmetry.space_group_name_H-M   'P 1'
#
loop_
_entity.id
_entity.type
_entity.pdbx_description
1 polymer ?
#
loop_
_entity_poly.entity_id
_entity_poly.type
_entity_poly.pdbx_seq_one_letter_code
_entity_poly.pdbx_strand_id
1 'polypeptide(L)'
;MKPATFPPTQQIGHLAAGGLIAAGMQPYFANDLTKRIGALLGLTPLGVAGSAFDLIDAKRRNDLQGVITAATGLIPGAKVRLSPAAWAAKKGYAGVATTANGGPTFAATEHLYRAAQGQRSVVKIKLSGSRRGDIKRANEAGGFTATPADYRWHHVDDFDSQSGEASLELIHKDVHNSALPHTGSVGQYEKHHGVEYKR
;
A
#
# COMPACT_ATOMS: atom_id res chain seq x y z
N MET A 1 -15.13 -32.16 29.55
CA MET A 1 -14.61 -30.79 29.32
C MET A 1 -15.70 -29.98 28.64
N LYS A 2 -16.19 -28.89 29.26
CA LYS A 2 -17.18 -28.00 28.62
C LYS A 2 -16.44 -27.10 27.61
N PRO A 3 -16.95 -26.89 26.39
CA PRO A 3 -16.37 -25.91 25.48
C PRO A 3 -16.48 -24.53 26.10
N ALA A 4 -15.42 -23.72 26.00
CA ALA A 4 -15.41 -22.35 26.49
C ALA A 4 -16.44 -21.53 25.69
N THR A 5 -17.55 -21.17 26.33
CA THR A 5 -18.55 -20.25 25.77
C THR A 5 -18.06 -18.83 26.01
N PHE A 6 -17.51 -18.21 24.96
CA PHE A 6 -17.16 -16.79 24.99
C PHE A 6 -18.43 -15.93 24.84
N PRO A 7 -18.56 -14.79 25.53
CA PRO A 7 -19.65 -13.85 25.32
C PRO A 7 -19.71 -13.35 23.85
N PRO A 8 -20.89 -12.98 23.33
CA PRO A 8 -21.08 -12.62 21.91
C PRO A 8 -20.12 -11.53 21.40
N THR A 9 -19.75 -10.59 22.27
CA THR A 9 -18.81 -9.50 21.98
C THR A 9 -17.38 -9.99 21.72
N GLN A 10 -16.94 -11.05 22.40
CA GLN A 10 -15.64 -11.66 22.16
C GLN A 10 -15.63 -12.48 20.87
N GLN A 11 -16.76 -13.13 20.52
CA GLN A 11 -16.87 -13.87 19.26
C GLN A 11 -16.78 -12.95 18.03
N ILE A 12 -17.42 -11.77 18.08
CA ILE A 12 -17.35 -10.77 17.01
C ILE A 12 -15.93 -10.21 16.87
N GLY A 13 -15.25 -9.94 17.99
CA GLY A 13 -13.86 -9.49 17.97
C GLY A 13 -12.93 -10.51 17.31
N HIS A 14 -13.06 -11.79 17.64
CA HIS A 14 -12.25 -12.85 17.03
C HIS A 14 -12.53 -13.04 15.53
N LEU A 15 -13.78 -12.87 15.09
CA LEU A 15 -14.14 -12.93 13.66
C LEU A 15 -13.60 -11.73 12.88
N ALA A 16 -13.60 -10.53 13.47
CA ALA A 16 -13.04 -9.32 12.87
C ALA A 16 -11.52 -9.38 12.76
N ALA A 17 -10.84 -9.81 13.83
CA ALA A 17 -9.39 -10.05 13.83
C ALA A 17 -9.00 -11.11 12.79
N GLY A 18 -9.75 -12.22 12.73
CA GLY A 18 -9.55 -13.28 11.74
C GLY A 18 -9.76 -12.80 10.30
N GLY A 19 -10.75 -11.93 10.07
CA GLY A 19 -11.00 -11.32 8.77
C GLY A 19 -9.90 -10.35 8.31
N LEU A 20 -9.32 -9.58 9.24
CA LEU A 20 -8.21 -8.66 8.97
C LEU A 20 -6.89 -9.41 8.72
N ILE A 21 -6.63 -10.47 9.48
CA ILE A 21 -5.46 -11.34 9.27
C ILE A 21 -5.58 -12.07 7.93
N ALA A 22 -6.77 -12.57 7.58
CA ALA A 22 -7.03 -13.15 6.26
C ALA A 22 -6.89 -12.14 5.11
N ALA A 23 -7.02 -10.85 5.40
CA ALA A 23 -6.74 -9.74 4.47
C ALA A 23 -5.26 -9.29 4.48
N GLY A 24 -4.35 -10.07 5.08
CA GLY A 24 -2.91 -9.82 5.08
C GLY A 24 -2.41 -8.87 6.17
N MET A 25 -3.28 -8.45 7.09
CA MET A 25 -2.87 -7.61 8.21
C MET A 25 -2.07 -8.41 9.23
N GLN A 26 -0.95 -7.84 9.68
CA GLN A 26 -0.12 -8.45 10.72
C GLN A 26 -0.95 -8.71 12.00
N PRO A 27 -0.89 -9.92 12.59
CA PRO A 27 -1.76 -10.34 13.69
C PRO A 27 -1.76 -9.41 14.90
N TYR A 28 -0.62 -8.77 15.20
CA TYR A 28 -0.51 -7.81 16.28
C TYR A 28 -1.42 -6.59 16.07
N PHE A 29 -1.43 -6.01 14.87
CA PHE A 29 -2.26 -4.85 14.54
C PHE A 29 -3.74 -5.21 14.44
N ALA A 30 -4.07 -6.39 13.89
CA ALA A 30 -5.45 -6.88 13.86
C ALA A 30 -6.01 -7.07 15.28
N ASN A 31 -5.20 -7.60 16.21
CA ASN A 31 -5.60 -7.81 17.59
C ASN A 31 -5.65 -6.50 18.41
N ASP A 32 -4.76 -5.53 18.17
CA ASP A 32 -4.83 -4.20 18.83
C ASP A 32 -6.07 -3.41 18.39
N LEU A 33 -6.38 -3.42 17.09
CA LEU A 33 -7.58 -2.77 16.54
C LEU A 33 -8.87 -3.40 17.09
N THR A 34 -8.89 -4.72 17.20
CA THR A 34 -10.02 -5.46 17.76
C THR A 34 -10.24 -5.15 19.24
N LYS A 35 -9.18 -5.02 20.04
CA LYS A 35 -9.29 -4.60 21.46
C LYS A 35 -9.87 -3.19 21.60
N ARG A 36 -9.51 -2.27 20.71
CA ARG A 36 -10.04 -0.90 20.68
C ARG A 36 -11.51 -0.85 20.26
N ILE A 37 -11.92 -1.68 19.29
CA ILE A 37 -13.32 -1.81 18.87
C ILE A 37 -14.16 -2.52 19.95
N GLY A 38 -13.60 -3.53 20.63
CA GLY A 38 -14.26 -4.21 21.75
C GLY A 38 -14.54 -3.29 22.94
N ALA A 39 -13.66 -2.32 23.19
CA ALA A 39 -13.90 -1.24 24.17
C ALA A 39 -15.00 -0.26 23.72
N LEU A 40 -15.21 -0.10 22.41
CA LEU A 40 -16.19 0.80 21.82
C LEU A 40 -17.62 0.19 21.79
N LEU A 41 -17.74 -1.12 21.54
CA LEU A 41 -19.03 -1.83 21.60
C LEU A 41 -19.64 -1.92 23.00
N GLY A 42 -18.87 -1.57 24.05
CA GLY A 42 -19.36 -1.36 25.42
C GLY A 42 -20.06 -0.01 25.63
N LEU A 43 -19.99 0.91 24.67
CA LEU A 43 -20.56 2.26 24.79
C LEU A 43 -21.37 2.62 23.53
N THR A 44 -22.69 2.54 23.68
CA THR A 44 -23.80 3.08 22.85
C THR A 44 -24.26 2.30 21.60
N PRO A 45 -25.59 2.09 21.39
CA PRO A 45 -26.11 1.11 20.43
C PRO A 45 -26.49 1.65 19.04
N LEU A 46 -26.32 2.94 18.74
CA LEU A 46 -27.02 3.57 17.60
C LEU A 46 -26.14 4.09 16.44
N GLY A 47 -24.79 4.09 16.57
CA GLY A 47 -23.90 4.62 15.53
C GLY A 47 -23.08 3.58 14.74
N VAL A 48 -23.02 2.33 15.20
CA VAL A 48 -22.03 1.33 14.72
C VAL A 48 -22.61 0.32 13.71
N ALA A 49 -23.95 0.24 13.59
CA ALA A 49 -24.58 -0.78 12.77
C ALA A 49 -24.38 -0.58 11.25
N GLY A 50 -24.45 0.66 10.73
CA GLY A 50 -24.36 0.94 9.29
C GLY A 50 -23.02 0.53 8.68
N SER A 51 -21.91 1.07 9.21
CA SER A 51 -20.56 0.79 8.72
C SER A 51 -20.14 -0.68 8.87
N ALA A 52 -20.73 -1.43 9.82
CA ALA A 52 -20.48 -2.86 9.96
C ALA A 52 -21.19 -3.69 8.86
N PHE A 53 -22.42 -3.31 8.48
CA PHE A 53 -23.13 -3.95 7.36
C PHE A 53 -22.49 -3.58 6.02
N ASP A 54 -22.07 -2.32 5.84
CA ASP A 54 -21.36 -1.87 4.65
C ASP A 54 -20.02 -2.62 4.46
N LEU A 55 -19.32 -2.94 5.56
CA LEU A 55 -18.09 -3.72 5.53
C LEU A 55 -18.32 -5.16 5.05
N ILE A 56 -19.40 -5.79 5.54
CA ILE A 56 -19.80 -7.16 5.17
C ILE A 56 -20.26 -7.20 3.72
N ASP A 57 -21.03 -6.20 3.28
CA ASP A 57 -21.54 -6.10 1.91
C ASP A 57 -20.41 -5.81 0.90
N ALA A 58 -19.50 -4.89 1.24
CA ALA A 58 -18.30 -4.63 0.44
C ALA A 58 -17.42 -5.87 0.32
N LYS A 59 -17.20 -6.62 1.40
CA LYS A 59 -16.48 -7.90 1.36
C LYS A 59 -17.19 -8.93 0.48
N ARG A 60 -18.52 -9.01 0.54
CA ARG A 60 -19.33 -9.90 -0.30
C ARG A 60 -19.20 -9.58 -1.78
N ARG A 61 -19.08 -8.29 -2.13
CA ARG A 61 -18.86 -7.80 -3.51
C ARG A 61 -17.39 -7.84 -3.95
N ASN A 62 -16.48 -8.31 -3.08
CA ASN A 62 -15.03 -8.23 -3.29
C ASN A 62 -14.54 -6.79 -3.57
N ASP A 63 -15.23 -5.80 -3.00
CA ASP A 63 -14.97 -4.37 -3.14
C ASP A 63 -14.01 -3.91 -2.04
N LEU A 64 -12.72 -3.95 -2.36
CA LEU A 64 -11.65 -3.58 -1.44
C LEU A 64 -11.74 -2.13 -0.95
N GLN A 65 -12.22 -1.20 -1.78
CA GLN A 65 -12.36 0.21 -1.41
C GLN A 65 -13.55 0.42 -0.48
N GLY A 66 -14.66 -0.26 -0.73
CA GLY A 66 -15.80 -0.32 0.18
C GLY A 66 -15.42 -0.87 1.56
N VAL A 67 -14.58 -1.92 1.59
CA VAL A 67 -14.07 -2.52 2.85
C VAL A 67 -13.25 -1.50 3.65
N ILE A 68 -12.33 -0.77 3.02
CA ILE A 68 -11.50 0.24 3.69
C ILE A 68 -12.36 1.40 4.21
N THR A 69 -13.34 1.83 3.42
CA THR A 69 -14.22 2.95 3.75
C THR A 69 -15.12 2.61 4.93
N ALA A 70 -15.77 1.45 4.90
CA ALA A 70 -16.62 0.94 5.97
C ALA A 70 -15.82 0.69 7.26
N ALA A 71 -14.62 0.10 7.16
CA ALA A 71 -13.74 -0.10 8.31
C ALA A 71 -13.30 1.23 8.96
N THR A 72 -13.12 2.29 8.17
CA THR A 72 -12.75 3.60 8.73
C THR A 72 -13.93 4.31 9.41
N GLY A 73 -15.15 4.09 8.92
CA GLY A 73 -16.39 4.56 9.56
C GLY A 73 -16.68 3.91 10.92
N LEU A 74 -15.95 2.86 11.29
CA LEU A 74 -16.08 2.17 12.59
C LEU A 74 -15.19 2.77 13.69
N ILE A 75 -14.32 3.74 13.38
CA ILE A 75 -13.42 4.38 14.36
C ILE A 75 -13.83 5.85 14.53
N PRO A 76 -14.56 6.23 15.60
CA PRO A 76 -14.94 7.62 15.83
C PRO A 76 -13.70 8.52 15.92
N GLY A 77 -13.63 9.55 15.07
CA GLY A 77 -12.53 10.52 15.05
C GLY A 77 -11.29 10.13 14.23
N ALA A 78 -11.27 8.96 13.57
CA ALA A 78 -10.17 8.60 12.67
C ALA A 78 -10.21 9.44 11.38
N LYS A 79 -9.19 10.26 11.16
CA LYS A 79 -8.93 10.84 9.83
C LYS A 79 -8.43 9.73 8.91
N VAL A 80 -9.19 9.37 7.88
CA VAL A 80 -8.79 8.39 6.85
C VAL A 80 -7.51 8.89 6.17
N ARG A 81 -6.36 8.28 6.44
CA ARG A 81 -5.17 8.44 5.59
C ARG A 81 -5.23 7.36 4.52
N LEU A 82 -5.76 7.73 3.35
CA LEU A 82 -5.74 6.86 2.17
C LEU A 82 -4.30 6.45 1.84
N SER A 83 -4.10 5.20 1.43
CA SER A 83 -2.81 4.76 0.90
C SER A 83 -2.50 5.50 -0.42
N PRO A 84 -1.22 5.60 -0.81
CA PRO A 84 -0.80 6.08 -2.13
C PRO A 84 -1.63 5.48 -3.30
N ALA A 85 -1.84 4.17 -3.29
CA ALA A 85 -2.62 3.47 -4.29
C ALA A 85 -4.10 3.86 -4.27
N ALA A 86 -4.71 4.01 -3.08
CA ALA A 86 -6.09 4.46 -2.95
C ALA A 86 -6.27 5.92 -3.43
N TRP A 87 -5.26 6.78 -3.23
CA TRP A 87 -5.24 8.12 -3.81
C TRP A 87 -5.17 8.11 -5.33
N ALA A 88 -4.35 7.23 -5.91
CA ALA A 88 -4.25 7.06 -7.36
C ALA A 88 -5.59 6.59 -7.95
N ALA A 89 -6.21 5.58 -7.33
CA ALA A 89 -7.52 5.07 -7.73
C ALA A 89 -8.61 6.17 -7.69
N LYS A 90 -8.64 6.98 -6.62
CA LYS A 90 -9.57 8.12 -6.49
C LYS A 90 -9.39 9.16 -7.60
N LYS A 91 -8.18 9.28 -8.16
CA LYS A 91 -7.85 10.18 -9.28
C LYS A 91 -8.05 9.54 -10.66
N GLY A 92 -8.62 8.33 -10.72
CA GLY A 92 -8.92 7.62 -11.97
C GLY A 92 -7.86 6.62 -12.43
N TYR A 93 -6.78 6.43 -11.67
CA TYR A 93 -5.73 5.45 -11.99
C TYR A 93 -6.03 4.13 -11.28
N ALA A 94 -6.96 3.36 -11.86
CA ALA A 94 -7.33 2.04 -11.35
C ALA A 94 -6.17 1.02 -11.51
N GLY A 95 -6.21 -0.05 -10.71
CA GLY A 95 -5.24 -1.15 -10.79
C GLY A 95 -3.91 -0.91 -10.07
N VAL A 96 -3.61 0.32 -9.61
CA VAL A 96 -2.45 0.60 -8.78
C VAL A 96 -2.56 -0.19 -7.46
N ALA A 97 -1.56 -1.02 -7.17
CA ALA A 97 -1.55 -1.87 -5.98
C ALA A 97 -0.72 -1.24 -4.85
N THR A 98 -0.92 -1.75 -3.63
CA THR A 98 -0.12 -1.38 -2.46
C THR A 98 0.88 -2.50 -2.17
N THR A 99 2.16 -2.17 -2.03
CA THR A 99 3.19 -3.14 -1.65
C THR A 99 3.08 -3.53 -0.17
N ALA A 100 3.86 -4.52 0.25
CA ALA A 100 3.94 -4.91 1.67
C ALA A 100 4.42 -3.78 2.60
N ASN A 101 5.13 -2.77 2.05
CA ASN A 101 5.67 -1.64 2.79
C ASN A 101 4.77 -0.38 2.72
N GLY A 102 3.62 -0.48 2.05
CA GLY A 102 2.56 0.54 2.02
C GLY A 102 2.68 1.56 0.89
N GLY A 103 3.73 1.49 0.07
CA GLY A 103 3.92 2.29 -1.14
C GLY A 103 3.12 1.79 -2.34
N PRO A 104 3.03 2.59 -3.41
CA PRO A 104 2.37 2.18 -4.63
C PRO A 104 3.31 1.29 -5.47
N THR A 105 2.74 0.31 -6.16
CA THR A 105 3.38 -0.38 -7.29
C THR A 105 2.43 -0.36 -8.48
N PHE A 106 3.01 -0.14 -9.64
CA PHE A 106 2.36 -0.09 -10.94
C PHE A 106 2.69 -1.34 -11.77
N ALA A 107 3.45 -2.29 -11.19
CA ALA A 107 3.70 -3.59 -11.78
C ALA A 107 2.38 -4.24 -12.21
N ALA A 108 2.39 -4.85 -13.41
CA ALA A 108 1.22 -5.49 -14.02
C ALA A 108 0.02 -4.57 -14.29
N THR A 109 0.21 -3.24 -14.32
CA THR A 109 -0.81 -2.29 -14.76
C THR A 109 -0.53 -1.78 -16.17
N GLU A 110 -1.55 -1.26 -16.84
CA GLU A 110 -1.41 -0.58 -18.14
C GLU A 110 -0.64 0.75 -18.05
N HIS A 111 -0.37 1.24 -16.84
CA HIS A 111 0.30 2.52 -16.59
C HIS A 111 1.82 2.45 -16.74
N LEU A 112 2.38 1.24 -16.87
CA LEU A 112 3.78 1.05 -17.22
C LEU A 112 4.03 1.56 -18.64
N TYR A 113 5.21 2.15 -18.84
CA TYR A 113 5.68 2.49 -20.18
C TYR A 113 5.61 1.27 -21.10
N ARG A 114 5.13 1.45 -22.33
CA ARG A 114 5.08 0.38 -23.33
C ARG A 114 6.46 0.20 -23.95
N ALA A 115 7.26 -0.67 -23.36
CA ALA A 115 8.62 -0.95 -23.80
C ALA A 115 8.66 -1.55 -25.22
N ALA A 116 9.57 -1.04 -26.07
CA ALA A 116 9.87 -1.68 -27.35
C ALA A 116 10.73 -2.95 -27.14
N GLN A 117 10.97 -3.69 -28.23
CA GLN A 117 11.84 -4.88 -28.16
C GLN A 117 13.24 -4.50 -27.61
N GLY A 118 13.68 -5.22 -26.58
CA GLY A 118 14.96 -4.97 -25.89
C GLY A 118 14.90 -3.94 -24.76
N GLN A 119 13.76 -3.27 -24.54
CA GLN A 119 13.55 -2.36 -23.42
C GLN A 119 12.79 -3.03 -22.27
N ARG A 120 12.93 -2.48 -21.06
CA ARG A 120 12.21 -2.94 -19.87
C ARG A 120 11.71 -1.75 -19.06
N SER A 121 10.41 -1.73 -18.78
CA SER A 121 9.78 -0.69 -17.94
C SER A 121 9.81 -1.01 -16.45
N VAL A 122 10.26 -2.21 -16.08
CA VAL A 122 10.52 -2.58 -14.69
C VAL A 122 11.95 -3.12 -14.64
N VAL A 123 12.77 -2.53 -13.79
CA VAL A 123 14.18 -2.88 -13.64
C VAL A 123 14.53 -2.99 -12.18
N LYS A 124 15.53 -3.81 -11.86
CA LYS A 124 16.12 -3.87 -10.52
C LYS A 124 17.52 -3.29 -10.59
N ILE A 125 17.83 -2.36 -9.70
CA ILE A 125 19.15 -1.71 -9.66
C ILE A 125 19.67 -1.68 -8.23
N LYS A 126 21.00 -1.67 -8.09
CA LYS A 126 21.64 -1.25 -6.84
C LYS A 126 21.44 0.25 -6.65
N LEU A 127 20.87 0.65 -5.53
CA LEU A 127 20.67 2.07 -5.21
C LEU A 127 22.02 2.79 -5.04
N SER A 128 22.08 4.03 -5.51
CA SER A 128 23.33 4.80 -5.56
C SER A 128 23.46 5.85 -4.46
N GLY A 129 22.41 6.09 -3.66
CA GLY A 129 22.36 7.25 -2.77
C GLY A 129 22.08 8.58 -3.50
N SER A 130 21.73 8.55 -4.80
CA SER A 130 21.40 9.73 -5.60
C SER A 130 20.26 9.44 -6.57
N ARG A 131 19.23 10.29 -6.59
CA ARG A 131 18.07 10.13 -7.50
C ARG A 131 18.52 10.17 -8.96
N ARG A 132 19.40 11.10 -9.32
CA ARG A 132 20.00 11.18 -10.67
C ARG A 132 20.84 9.94 -10.99
N GLY A 133 21.60 9.44 -10.02
CA GLY A 133 22.39 8.23 -10.18
C GLY A 133 21.53 6.99 -10.45
N ASP A 134 20.45 6.84 -9.70
CA ASP A 134 19.48 5.75 -9.89
C ASP A 134 18.76 5.84 -11.23
N ILE A 135 18.31 7.04 -11.63
CA ILE A 135 17.67 7.26 -12.93
C ILE A 135 18.60 6.86 -14.08
N LYS A 136 19.89 7.21 -13.98
CA LYS A 136 20.90 6.78 -14.97
C LYS A 136 21.03 5.26 -15.02
N ARG A 137 21.17 4.61 -13.85
CA ARG A 137 21.26 3.14 -13.75
C ARG A 137 20.00 2.44 -14.27
N ALA A 138 18.83 3.00 -13.99
CA ALA A 138 17.56 2.45 -14.45
C ALA A 138 17.38 2.60 -15.97
N ASN A 139 17.78 3.74 -16.55
CA ASN A 139 17.82 3.89 -18.01
C ASN A 139 18.74 2.84 -18.64
N GLU A 140 19.95 2.67 -18.12
CA GLU A 140 20.90 1.65 -18.59
C GLU A 140 20.32 0.22 -18.49
N ALA A 141 19.81 -0.16 -17.31
CA ALA A 141 19.20 -1.46 -17.08
C ALA A 141 17.94 -1.71 -17.92
N GLY A 142 17.21 -0.64 -18.24
CA GLY A 142 15.98 -0.66 -19.02
C GLY A 142 16.19 -0.57 -20.53
N GLY A 143 17.44 -0.42 -21.00
CA GLY A 143 17.74 -0.28 -22.43
C GLY A 143 17.37 1.09 -23.01
N PHE A 144 17.39 2.13 -22.19
CA PHE A 144 17.09 3.51 -22.59
C PHE A 144 18.35 4.38 -22.58
N THR A 145 18.56 5.16 -23.62
CA THR A 145 19.61 6.20 -23.63
C THR A 145 19.28 7.34 -22.66
N ALA A 146 17.99 7.66 -22.52
CA ALA A 146 17.47 8.63 -21.57
C ALA A 146 16.04 8.26 -21.19
N THR A 147 15.57 8.76 -20.05
CA THR A 147 14.18 8.56 -19.63
C THR A 147 13.25 9.20 -20.67
N PRO A 148 12.24 8.48 -21.20
CA PRO A 148 11.30 9.03 -22.15
C PRO A 148 10.61 10.30 -21.62
N ALA A 149 10.31 11.23 -22.53
CA ALA A 149 9.62 12.47 -22.19
C ALA A 149 8.29 12.19 -21.49
N ASP A 150 7.99 12.94 -20.44
CA ASP A 150 6.82 12.78 -19.56
C ASP A 150 6.74 11.49 -18.73
N TYR A 151 7.77 10.65 -18.76
CA TYR A 151 7.88 9.49 -17.88
C TYR A 151 8.85 9.74 -16.72
N ARG A 152 8.66 8.99 -15.63
CA ARG A 152 9.53 8.98 -14.46
C ARG A 152 9.76 7.55 -14.01
N TRP A 153 10.98 7.29 -13.55
CA TRP A 153 11.26 6.09 -12.79
C TRP A 153 10.71 6.28 -11.37
N HIS A 154 9.73 5.46 -11.03
CA HIS A 154 9.15 5.31 -9.70
C HIS A 154 10.00 4.34 -8.89
N HIS A 155 10.42 4.73 -7.69
CA HIS A 155 11.13 3.87 -6.75
C HIS A 155 10.11 3.04 -5.97
N VAL A 156 10.01 1.75 -6.28
CA VAL A 156 9.20 0.80 -5.48
C VAL A 156 9.84 0.67 -4.10
N ASP A 157 9.04 0.56 -3.05
CA ASP A 157 9.49 0.42 -1.67
C ASP A 157 9.82 -1.05 -1.32
N ASP A 158 10.71 -1.65 -2.10
CA ASP A 158 11.19 -3.03 -1.97
C ASP A 158 12.71 -3.12 -1.74
N PHE A 159 13.30 -2.10 -1.10
CA PHE A 159 14.74 -2.08 -0.84
C PHE A 159 15.20 -3.30 -0.04
N ASP A 160 16.17 -4.02 -0.59
CA ASP A 160 16.85 -5.14 0.04
C ASP A 160 18.19 -4.66 0.63
N SER A 161 18.30 -4.69 1.96
CA SER A 161 19.49 -4.24 2.68
C SER A 161 20.70 -5.16 2.51
N GLN A 162 20.53 -6.41 2.08
CA GLN A 162 21.65 -7.34 1.86
C GLN A 162 22.33 -7.05 0.52
N SER A 163 21.54 -6.89 -0.54
CA SER A 163 22.07 -6.63 -1.90
C SER A 163 22.30 -5.13 -2.16
N GLY A 164 21.53 -4.27 -1.49
CA GLY A 164 21.44 -2.83 -1.76
C GLY A 164 20.57 -2.50 -2.97
N GLU A 165 19.72 -3.44 -3.40
CA GLU A 165 18.90 -3.30 -4.61
C GLU A 165 17.46 -2.88 -4.30
N ALA A 166 16.82 -2.22 -5.27
CA ALA A 166 15.39 -1.98 -5.30
C ALA A 166 14.86 -1.98 -6.74
N SER A 167 13.55 -2.16 -6.91
CA SER A 167 12.89 -2.11 -8.20
C SER A 167 12.50 -0.67 -8.56
N LEU A 168 12.68 -0.32 -9.84
CA LEU A 168 12.20 0.93 -10.41
C LEU A 168 11.23 0.62 -11.56
N GLU A 169 10.12 1.38 -11.59
CA GLU A 169 9.04 1.24 -12.56
C GLU A 169 8.92 2.51 -13.40
N LEU A 170 9.00 2.41 -14.73
CA LEU A 170 8.87 3.54 -15.63
C LEU A 170 7.39 3.80 -15.92
N ILE A 171 6.87 4.92 -15.44
CA ILE A 171 5.45 5.29 -15.54
C ILE A 171 5.28 6.75 -15.95
N HIS A 172 4.11 7.09 -16.48
CA HIS A 172 3.81 8.48 -16.83
C HIS A 172 3.82 9.36 -15.57
N LYS A 173 4.33 10.60 -15.69
CA LYS A 173 4.51 11.52 -14.56
C LYS A 173 3.21 11.81 -13.80
N ASP A 174 2.07 11.84 -14.49
CA ASP A 174 0.78 12.14 -13.88
C ASP A 174 0.25 10.97 -13.05
N VAL A 175 0.50 9.74 -13.52
CA VAL A 175 0.22 8.51 -12.77
C VAL A 175 1.06 8.50 -11.49
N HIS A 176 2.37 8.75 -11.60
CA HIS A 176 3.26 8.85 -10.44
C HIS A 176 2.77 9.88 -9.41
N ASN A 177 2.41 11.08 -9.88
CA ASN A 177 1.95 12.17 -9.02
C ASN A 177 0.58 11.90 -8.37
N SER A 178 -0.24 11.03 -8.98
CA SER A 178 -1.52 10.63 -8.43
C SER A 178 -1.37 9.90 -7.09
N ALA A 179 -0.26 9.17 -6.92
CA ALA A 179 0.05 8.35 -5.76
C ALA A 179 0.93 9.06 -4.70
N LEU A 180 1.12 10.38 -4.78
CA LEU A 180 1.84 11.13 -3.74
C LEU A 180 0.94 11.43 -2.53
N PRO A 181 1.52 11.53 -1.31
CA PRO A 181 2.93 11.39 -0.98
C PRO A 181 3.36 9.93 -0.73
N HIS A 182 4.59 9.57 -1.13
CA HIS A 182 5.27 8.33 -0.75
C HIS A 182 6.80 8.56 -0.78
N THR A 183 7.55 7.74 -0.05
CA THR A 183 9.03 7.83 -0.01
C THR A 183 9.74 6.79 -0.89
N GLY A 184 9.07 5.68 -1.22
CA GLY A 184 9.67 4.59 -1.99
C GLY A 184 10.87 3.94 -1.29
N SER A 185 11.67 3.19 -2.05
CA SER A 185 12.94 2.61 -1.58
C SER A 185 13.99 3.64 -1.20
N VAL A 186 13.88 4.88 -1.68
CA VAL A 186 14.74 5.99 -1.23
C VAL A 186 14.65 6.16 0.28
N GLY A 187 13.44 6.24 0.84
CA GLY A 187 13.28 6.38 2.30
C GLY A 187 13.76 5.17 3.10
N GLN A 188 13.67 3.96 2.51
CA GLN A 188 14.19 2.74 3.13
C GLN A 188 15.72 2.73 3.16
N TYR A 189 16.36 3.16 2.06
CA TYR A 189 17.81 3.34 1.97
C TYR A 189 18.32 4.37 2.97
N GLU A 190 17.70 5.56 3.02
CA GLU A 190 18.06 6.64 3.94
C GLU A 190 17.98 6.15 5.40
N LYS A 191 16.91 5.44 5.74
CA LYS A 191 16.73 4.84 7.07
C LYS A 191 17.78 3.79 7.39
N HIS A 192 18.14 2.94 6.43
CA HIS A 192 19.12 1.87 6.63
C HIS A 192 20.53 2.41 6.82
N HIS A 193 20.91 3.42 6.03
CA HIS A 193 22.27 3.96 6.02
C HIS A 193 22.47 5.20 6.91
N GLY A 194 21.39 5.83 7.40
CA GLY A 194 21.47 7.06 8.20
C GLY A 194 21.96 8.27 7.39
N VAL A 195 21.60 8.35 6.11
CA VAL A 195 22.03 9.41 5.18
C VAL A 195 20.84 10.04 4.47
N GLU A 196 21.01 11.26 3.95
CA GLU A 196 20.05 11.88 3.04
C GLU A 196 20.37 11.50 1.59
N TYR A 197 19.35 11.20 0.81
CA TYR A 197 19.48 10.86 -0.60
C TYR A 197 19.70 12.11 -1.45
N LYS A 198 20.77 12.10 -2.26
CA LYS A 198 21.11 13.24 -3.11
C LYS A 198 20.06 13.42 -4.22
N ARG A 199 19.75 14.67 -4.54
CA ARG A 199 18.82 15.05 -5.61
C ARG A 199 19.44 15.01 -7.01
#